data_AF-A0A8X7UP66-F1
#
_entry.id   AF-A0A8X7UP66-F1
#
_cell.length_a   1.000
_cell.length_b   1.000
_cell.length_c   1.000
_cell.angle_alpha   90.00
_cell.angle_beta   90.00
_cell.angle_gamma   90.00
#
_symmetry.space_group_name_H-M   'P 1'
#
loop_
_entity.id
_entity.type
_entity.pdbx_description
1 polymer ?
#
loop_
_entity_poly.entity_id
_entity_poly.type
_entity_poly.pdbx_seq_one_letter_code
_entity_poly.pdbx_strand_id
1 'polypeptide(L)'
;MDTISAYTFQDHELSFSGDTLFSLSCGKLFEGTRYPYADACFSPKDYPYQMTQAYIASDVKFALSIEPNNEVLVLCSSCCRAP
;
A
#
# COMPACT_ATOMS: atom_id res chain seq x y z
N MET A 1 19.68 8.72 -6.85
CA MET A 1 19.41 7.29 -6.64
C MET A 1 17.95 7.11 -7.00
N ASP A 2 17.70 6.40 -8.09
CA ASP A 2 16.34 6.14 -8.56
C ASP A 2 15.74 5.04 -7.70
N THR A 3 14.76 5.38 -6.88
CA THR A 3 14.04 4.40 -6.07
C THR A 3 13.15 3.57 -6.99
N ILE A 4 13.43 2.28 -7.11
CA ILE A 4 12.54 1.34 -7.79
C ILE A 4 11.28 1.22 -6.92
N SER A 5 10.12 1.62 -7.45
CA SER A 5 8.85 1.62 -6.73
C SER A 5 8.25 0.22 -6.58
N ALA A 6 8.48 -0.67 -7.56
CA ALA A 6 8.05 -2.05 -7.56
C ALA A 6 8.85 -2.90 -8.54
N TYR A 7 8.97 -4.20 -8.25
CA TYR A 7 9.51 -5.21 -9.16
C TYR A 7 8.40 -6.20 -9.54
N THR A 8 8.20 -6.43 -10.84
CA THR A 8 7.11 -7.29 -11.34
C THR A 8 7.65 -8.49 -12.10
N PHE A 9 7.24 -9.69 -11.67
CA PHE A 9 7.39 -10.93 -12.43
C PHE A 9 6.21 -11.06 -13.39
N GLN A 10 6.41 -10.69 -14.65
CA GLN A 10 5.34 -10.70 -15.66
C GLN A 10 4.79 -12.12 -15.90
N ASP A 11 5.65 -13.13 -15.95
CA ASP A 11 5.25 -14.53 -16.16
C ASP A 11 4.35 -15.10 -15.04
N HIS A 12 4.35 -14.44 -13.87
CA HIS A 12 3.58 -14.86 -12.70
C HIS A 12 2.55 -13.82 -12.26
N GLU A 13 2.38 -12.74 -13.02
CA GLU A 13 1.43 -11.65 -12.71
C GLU A 13 1.56 -11.17 -11.26
N LEU A 14 2.81 -11.02 -10.77
CA LEU A 14 3.10 -10.76 -9.37
C LEU A 14 4.06 -9.58 -9.20
N SER A 15 3.67 -8.61 -8.37
CA SER A 15 4.50 -7.43 -8.07
C SER A 15 4.96 -7.40 -6.62
N PHE A 16 6.18 -6.92 -6.39
CA PHE A 16 6.78 -6.73 -5.07
C PHE A 16 7.11 -5.25 -4.89
N SER A 17 6.45 -4.56 -3.96
CA SER A 17 6.62 -3.13 -3.71
C SER A 17 7.61 -2.80 -2.59
N GLY A 18 8.10 -3.81 -1.86
CA GLY A 18 8.87 -3.60 -0.64
C GLY A 18 8.13 -2.66 0.31
N ASP A 19 8.82 -1.61 0.77
CA ASP A 19 8.26 -0.63 1.69
C ASP A 19 7.63 0.59 0.98
N THR A 20 7.53 0.59 -0.36
CA THR A 20 6.96 1.71 -1.12
C THR A 20 5.43 1.73 -1.02
N LEU A 21 4.78 0.58 -1.22
CA LEU A 21 3.32 0.45 -1.22
C LEU A 21 2.87 -0.67 -0.29
N PHE A 22 1.87 -0.34 0.54
CA PHE A 22 1.12 -1.28 1.37
C PHE A 22 -0.33 -1.36 0.89
N SER A 23 -1.16 -2.16 1.56
CA SER A 23 -2.53 -2.45 1.11
C SER A 23 -3.45 -1.24 1.17
N LEU A 24 -3.23 -0.37 2.16
CA LEU A 24 -4.08 0.80 2.46
C LEU A 24 -3.24 2.04 2.74
N SER A 25 -1.93 1.95 2.58
CA SER A 25 -0.98 3.02 2.88
C SER A 25 0.24 2.92 1.97
N CYS A 26 1.17 3.85 2.15
CA CYS A 26 2.46 3.86 1.48
C CYS A 26 3.55 4.02 2.53
N GLY A 27 4.77 3.65 2.17
CA GLY A 27 5.97 3.87 2.97
C GLY A 27 6.14 5.29 3.50
N LYS A 28 6.95 5.42 4.54
CA LYS A 28 7.45 6.73 4.95
C LYS A 28 8.54 7.15 3.98
N LEU A 29 8.45 8.40 3.50
CA LEU A 29 9.52 9.01 2.72
C LEU A 29 10.66 9.39 3.66
N PHE A 30 11.65 8.50 3.82
CA PHE A 30 12.87 8.79 4.56
C PHE A 30 13.92 9.47 3.67
N GLU A 31 14.03 9.04 2.42
CA GLU A 31 14.96 9.55 1.41
C GLU A 31 14.22 9.78 0.08
N GLY A 32 14.55 10.84 -0.66
CA GLY A 32 13.93 11.18 -1.95
C GLY A 32 12.94 12.36 -1.91
N THR A 33 12.32 12.67 -3.05
CA THR A 33 11.39 13.81 -3.22
C THR A 33 9.94 13.32 -3.34
N ARG A 34 8.99 14.14 -2.86
CA ARG A 34 7.56 13.77 -2.79
C ARG A 34 6.89 13.53 -4.15
N TYR A 35 7.39 14.15 -5.21
CA TYR A 35 6.79 14.12 -6.54
C TYR A 35 6.85 12.73 -7.21
N PRO A 36 8.03 12.09 -7.42
CA PRO A 36 8.09 10.73 -7.97
C PRO A 36 7.43 9.67 -7.06
N TYR A 37 7.34 9.95 -5.76
CA TYR A 37 6.71 9.07 -4.79
C TYR A 37 5.17 9.06 -4.90
N ALA A 38 4.57 10.21 -5.15
CA ALA A 38 3.13 10.32 -5.37
C ALA A 38 2.72 9.54 -6.63
N ASP A 39 3.47 9.67 -7.72
CA ASP A 39 3.19 8.95 -8.96
C ASP A 39 3.17 7.42 -8.75
N ALA A 40 4.09 6.89 -7.94
CA ALA A 40 4.10 5.48 -7.58
C ALA A 40 2.90 5.05 -6.70
N CYS A 41 2.33 5.96 -5.90
CA CYS A 41 1.15 5.67 -5.09
C CYS A 41 -0.15 5.64 -5.90
N PHE A 42 -0.22 6.41 -6.97
CA PHE A 42 -1.44 6.56 -7.79
C PHE A 42 -1.41 5.78 -9.10
N SER A 43 -0.32 5.09 -9.43
CA SER A 43 -0.25 4.28 -10.63
C SER A 43 -1.26 3.12 -10.56
N PRO A 44 -1.97 2.81 -11.65
CA PRO A 44 -2.84 1.62 -11.73
C PRO A 44 -2.06 0.37 -11.35
N LYS A 45 -2.67 -0.50 -10.56
CA LYS A 45 -2.08 -1.76 -10.14
C LYS A 45 -2.58 -2.87 -11.07
N ASP A 46 -1.77 -3.24 -12.04
CA ASP A 46 -2.10 -4.29 -13.00
C ASP A 46 -2.04 -5.70 -12.38
N TYR A 47 -1.31 -5.84 -11.26
CA TYR A 47 -1.02 -7.11 -10.61
C TYR A 47 -1.19 -7.03 -9.08
N PRO A 48 -1.51 -8.15 -8.41
CA PRO A 48 -1.47 -8.23 -6.95
C PRO A 48 -0.05 -7.96 -6.42
N TYR A 49 0.01 -7.19 -5.33
CA TYR A 49 1.28 -6.83 -4.67
C TYR A 49 1.54 -7.69 -3.44
N GLN A 50 2.73 -8.29 -3.38
CA GLN A 50 3.30 -8.89 -2.19
C GLN A 50 4.05 -7.81 -1.39
N MET A 51 3.69 -7.67 -0.12
CA MET A 51 4.22 -6.65 0.80
C MET A 51 5.11 -7.31 1.84
N THR A 52 6.22 -6.66 2.21
CA THR A 52 7.17 -7.15 3.22
C THR A 52 6.64 -7.05 4.65
N GLN A 53 5.71 -6.12 4.92
CA GLN A 53 5.05 -5.96 6.21
C GLN A 53 3.55 -5.72 6.05
N ALA A 54 2.73 -6.40 6.86
CA ALA A 54 1.28 -6.27 6.87
C ALA A 54 0.83 -5.38 8.04
N TYR A 55 0.86 -4.06 7.86
CA TYR A 55 0.32 -3.08 8.81
C TYR A 55 -1.19 -2.86 8.70
N ILE A 56 -1.91 -3.86 8.20
CA ILE A 56 -3.27 -3.71 7.70
C ILE A 56 -4.21 -3.15 8.78
N ALA A 57 -4.14 -3.63 10.03
CA ALA A 57 -5.00 -3.13 11.10
C ALA A 57 -4.74 -1.66 11.46
N SER A 58 -3.47 -1.24 11.53
CA SER A 58 -3.11 0.17 11.78
C SER A 58 -3.45 1.05 10.60
N ASP A 59 -3.28 0.56 9.37
CA ASP A 59 -3.60 1.29 8.14
C ASP A 59 -5.12 1.50 8.02
N VAL A 60 -5.93 0.48 8.27
CA VAL A 60 -7.40 0.60 8.32
C VAL A 60 -7.82 1.62 9.36
N LYS A 61 -7.23 1.58 10.56
CA LYS A 61 -7.55 2.53 11.64
C LYS A 61 -7.22 3.97 11.23
N PHE A 62 -6.10 4.18 10.57
CA PHE A 62 -5.72 5.49 10.06
C PHE A 62 -6.67 5.94 8.94
N ALA A 63 -6.96 5.07 7.98
CA ALA A 63 -7.85 5.38 6.87
C ALA A 63 -9.28 5.73 7.34
N LEU A 64 -9.83 5.00 8.32
CA LEU A 64 -11.13 5.32 8.95
C LEU A 64 -11.12 6.65 9.73
N SER A 65 -9.97 7.13 10.20
CA SER A 65 -9.89 8.46 10.83
C SER A 65 -10.05 9.61 9.83
N ILE A 66 -9.79 9.35 8.54
CA ILE A 66 -9.94 10.30 7.44
C ILE A 66 -11.31 10.12 6.75
N GLU A 67 -11.69 8.87 6.47
CA GLU A 67 -12.94 8.51 5.80
C GLU A 67 -13.79 7.55 6.67
N PRO A 68 -14.45 8.05 7.73
CA PRO A 68 -15.12 7.20 8.72
C PRO A 68 -16.33 6.43 8.17
N ASN A 69 -16.94 6.90 7.08
CA ASN A 69 -18.14 6.33 6.49
C ASN A 69 -17.85 5.46 5.25
N ASN A 70 -16.59 5.16 4.96
CA ASN A 70 -16.23 4.33 3.81
C ASN A 70 -16.55 2.85 4.12
N GLU A 71 -17.62 2.34 3.52
CA GLU A 71 -18.14 0.98 3.76
C GLU A 71 -17.09 -0.11 3.47
N VAL A 72 -16.19 0.11 2.51
CA VAL A 72 -15.11 -0.83 2.19
C VAL A 72 -14.10 -0.89 3.32
N LEU A 73 -13.73 0.24 3.92
CA LEU A 73 -12.84 0.29 5.08
C LEU A 73 -13.49 -0.30 6.33
N VAL A 74 -14.79 -0.07 6.53
CA VAL A 74 -15.56 -0.67 7.63
C VAL A 74 -15.59 -2.19 7.48
N LEU A 75 -15.87 -2.70 6.27
CA LEU A 75 -15.83 -4.13 5.99
C LEU A 75 -14.43 -4.71 6.20
N CYS A 76 -13.39 -4.03 5.68
CA CYS A 76 -12.00 -4.43 5.86
C CYS A 76 -11.62 -4.51 7.35
N SER A 77 -12.05 -3.54 8.16
CA SER A 77 -11.81 -3.53 9.62
C SER A 77 -12.41 -4.75 10.33
N SER A 78 -13.51 -5.29 9.81
CA SER A 78 -14.18 -6.46 10.39
C SER A 78 -13.45 -7.79 10.12
N CYS A 79 -12.78 -7.89 8.97
CA CYS A 79 -11.97 -9.05 8.55
C CYS A 79 -10.56 -9.01 9.13
N CYS A 80 -9.96 -7.82 9.18
CA CYS A 80 -8.60 -7.60 9.68
C CYS A 80 -8.59 -7.44 11.20
N ARG A 81 -9.09 -8.45 11.91
CA ARG A 81 -8.88 -8.54 13.37
C ARG A 81 -7.42 -8.94 13.57
N ALA A 82 -6.64 -8.02 14.12
CA ALA A 82 -5.31 -8.36 14.64
C ALA A 82 -5.45 -9.55 15.62
N PRO A 83 -4.53 -10.53 15.60
CA PRO A 83 -4.35 -11.41 16.76
C PRO A 83 -3.99 -10.60 18.01
#